data_AF-A0A150X9S7-F1
#
_entry.id   AF-A0A150X9S7-F1
#
_cell.length_a   1.000
_cell.length_b   1.000
_cell.length_c   1.000
_cell.angle_alpha   90.00
_cell.angle_beta   90.00
_cell.angle_gamma   90.00
#
_symmetry.space_group_name_H-M   'P 1'
#
loop_
_entity.id
_entity.type
_entity.pdbx_description
1 polymer ?
#
loop_
_entity_poly.entity_id
_entity_poly.type
_entity_poly.pdbx_seq_one_letter_code
_entity_poly.pdbx_strand_id
1 'polypeptide(L)'
;MISSLIVALAGVFGLLNVKKSRNQFTKVVIVLLGFSAIASVINYYEVSFYAPIAIGFFSLLASFESTSSFLMKRSQVAFFVLSGFGFFVFSMASVLPIDFSVLDWPFLILFFIGFGYQWYRHGEKIKSRMGILIVWSGLAISWLFNLVASMF
;
A
#
# COMPACT_ATOMS: atom_id res chain seq x y z
N MET A 1 -15.20 3.31 9.96
CA MET A 1 -14.48 4.39 10.69
C MET A 1 -13.09 3.96 11.17
N ILE A 2 -12.96 2.91 11.98
CA ILE A 2 -11.64 2.46 12.51
C ILE A 2 -10.68 2.05 11.38
N SER A 3 -11.16 1.25 10.43
CA SER A 3 -10.38 0.81 9.26
C SER A 3 -9.85 1.99 8.41
N SER A 4 -10.68 3.01 8.17
CA SER A 4 -10.30 4.23 7.45
C SER A 4 -9.23 5.03 8.21
N LEU A 5 -9.34 5.09 9.55
CA LEU A 5 -8.41 5.83 10.41
C LEU A 5 -7.01 5.19 10.42
N ILE A 6 -6.94 3.85 10.41
CA ILE A 6 -5.66 3.11 10.27
C ILE A 6 -4.96 3.48 8.96
N VAL A 7 -5.71 3.53 7.85
CA VAL A 7 -5.18 3.87 6.53
C VAL A 7 -4.70 5.33 6.50
N ALA A 8 -5.48 6.26 7.05
CA ALA A 8 -5.08 7.67 7.11
C ALA A 8 -3.81 7.89 7.96
N LEU A 9 -3.71 7.23 9.11
CA LEU A 9 -2.50 7.28 9.94
C LEU A 9 -1.28 6.74 9.19
N ALA A 10 -1.44 5.60 8.50
CA ALA A 10 -0.39 5.05 7.66
C ALA A 10 0.00 6.02 6.53
N GLY A 11 -0.96 6.75 5.97
CA GLY A 11 -0.71 7.86 5.03
C GLY A 11 0.21 8.93 5.61
N VAL A 12 -0.12 9.45 6.80
CA VAL A 12 0.70 10.45 7.50
C VAL A 12 2.11 9.93 7.79
N PHE A 13 2.23 8.73 8.35
CA PHE A 13 3.54 8.12 8.61
C PHE A 13 4.33 7.84 7.32
N GLY A 14 3.64 7.50 6.23
CA GLY A 14 4.23 7.37 4.91
C GLY A 14 4.86 8.67 4.43
N LEU A 15 4.12 9.79 4.55
CA LEU A 15 4.58 11.13 4.19
C LEU A 15 5.80 11.58 4.99
N LEU A 16 5.86 11.28 6.30
CA LEU A 16 7.03 11.57 7.14
C LEU A 16 8.31 10.88 6.64
N ASN A 17 8.17 9.76 5.91
CA ASN A 17 9.28 8.99 5.38
C ASN A 17 9.68 9.37 3.94
N VAL A 18 9.04 10.36 3.30
CA VAL A 18 9.38 10.83 1.94
C VAL A 18 10.84 11.26 1.84
N LYS A 19 11.35 11.96 2.87
CA LYS A 19 12.74 12.49 2.89
C LYS A 19 13.81 11.39 2.85
N LYS A 20 13.47 10.15 3.21
CA LYS A 20 14.40 9.01 3.17
C LYS A 20 14.63 8.50 1.75
N SER A 21 13.72 8.79 0.81
CA SER A 21 13.94 8.47 -0.60
C SER A 21 14.93 9.43 -1.25
N ARG A 22 15.88 8.89 -2.01
CA ARG A 22 16.77 9.69 -2.86
C ARG A 22 16.18 9.98 -4.24
N ASN A 23 15.36 9.07 -4.78
CA ASN A 23 14.76 9.20 -6.11
C ASN A 23 13.49 10.07 -6.06
N GLN A 24 13.43 11.08 -6.94
CA GLN A 24 12.30 12.02 -7.03
C GLN A 24 11.00 11.30 -7.39
N PHE A 25 11.05 10.31 -8.28
CA PHE A 25 9.85 9.57 -8.67
C PHE A 25 9.25 8.81 -7.48
N THR A 26 10.08 8.12 -6.69
CA THR A 26 9.63 7.45 -5.45
C THR A 26 9.05 8.44 -4.44
N LYS A 27 9.60 9.66 -4.33
CA LYS A 27 9.04 10.69 -3.44
C LYS A 27 7.64 11.07 -3.88
N VAL A 28 7.44 11.33 -5.17
CA VAL A 28 6.13 11.65 -5.74
C VAL A 28 5.15 10.52 -5.47
N VAL A 29 5.54 9.27 -5.71
CA VAL A 29 4.70 8.10 -5.41
C VAL A 29 4.34 8.02 -3.92
N ILE A 30 5.29 8.18 -2.99
CA ILE A 30 5.01 8.17 -1.55
C ILE A 30 4.02 9.30 -1.19
N VAL A 31 4.21 10.48 -1.77
CA VAL A 31 3.34 11.63 -1.53
C VAL A 31 1.92 11.36 -2.01
N LEU A 32 1.75 10.91 -3.26
CA LEU A 32 0.45 10.62 -3.85
C LEU A 32 -0.26 9.47 -3.11
N LEU A 33 0.46 8.40 -2.80
CA LEU A 33 -0.07 7.28 -2.04
C LEU A 33 -0.48 7.69 -0.62
N GLY A 34 0.35 8.51 0.05
CA GLY A 34 0.07 9.02 1.39
C GLY A 34 -1.14 9.95 1.45
N PHE A 35 -1.27 10.88 0.50
CA PHE A 35 -2.45 11.75 0.41
C PHE A 35 -3.72 10.95 0.08
N SER A 36 -3.63 9.95 -0.80
CA SER A 36 -4.76 9.08 -1.12
C SER A 36 -5.22 8.27 0.10
N ALA A 37 -4.27 7.81 0.92
CA ALA A 37 -4.59 7.15 2.18
C ALA A 37 -5.27 8.09 3.19
N ILE A 38 -4.84 9.36 3.28
CA ILE A 38 -5.49 10.37 4.14
C ILE A 38 -6.90 10.70 3.64
N ALA A 39 -7.08 10.78 2.32
CA ALA A 39 -8.36 11.06 1.68
C ALA A 39 -9.46 10.04 2.06
N SER A 40 -9.09 8.82 2.47
CA SER A 40 -10.03 7.78 2.90
C SER A 40 -10.88 8.13 4.14
N VAL A 41 -10.50 9.17 4.91
CA VAL A 41 -11.23 9.64 6.10
C VAL A 41 -11.96 10.97 5.84
N ILE A 42 -11.72 11.61 4.70
CA ILE A 42 -12.31 12.91 4.36
C ILE A 42 -13.68 12.68 3.72
N ASN A 43 -14.75 12.92 4.48
CA ASN A 43 -16.14 12.81 4.00
C ASN A 43 -16.62 14.02 3.19
N TYR A 44 -15.79 15.04 3.02
CA TYR A 44 -16.14 16.26 2.30
C TYR A 44 -16.09 16.01 0.78
N TYR A 45 -17.10 16.45 0.02
CA TYR A 45 -17.24 16.24 -1.43
C TYR A 45 -17.13 14.79 -1.93
N GLU A 46 -17.55 13.80 -1.12
CA GLU A 46 -17.47 12.38 -1.49
C GLU A 46 -16.05 11.91 -1.86
N VAL A 47 -15.01 12.64 -1.45
CA VAL A 47 -13.61 12.34 -1.76
C VAL A 47 -13.20 10.94 -1.27
N SER A 48 -13.77 10.50 -0.14
CA SER A 48 -13.57 9.16 0.40
C SER A 48 -14.02 8.04 -0.55
N PHE A 49 -14.99 8.28 -1.44
CA PHE A 49 -15.45 7.31 -2.44
C PHE A 49 -14.37 7.01 -3.48
N TYR A 50 -13.60 8.03 -3.89
CA TYR A 50 -12.54 7.89 -4.91
C TYR A 50 -11.19 7.46 -4.33
N ALA A 51 -11.02 7.50 -3.00
CA ALA A 51 -9.76 7.16 -2.33
C ALA A 51 -9.26 5.74 -2.66
N PRO A 52 -10.08 4.68 -2.68
CA PRO A 52 -9.63 3.33 -3.06
C PRO A 52 -9.09 3.27 -4.49
N ILE A 53 -9.67 4.06 -5.41
CA ILE A 53 -9.21 4.14 -6.81
C ILE A 53 -7.79 4.72 -6.86
N ALA A 54 -7.60 5.86 -6.20
CA ALA A 54 -6.31 6.52 -6.12
C ALA A 54 -5.25 5.63 -5.45
N ILE A 55 -5.60 4.98 -4.34
CA ILE A 55 -4.73 4.03 -3.64
C ILE A 55 -4.30 2.88 -4.55
N GLY A 56 -5.23 2.28 -5.30
CA GLY A 56 -4.90 1.21 -6.22
C GLY A 56 -3.96 1.68 -7.33
N PHE A 57 -4.28 2.80 -7.98
CA PHE A 57 -3.46 3.34 -9.07
C PHE A 57 -2.06 3.73 -8.61
N PHE A 58 -1.92 4.41 -7.47
CA PHE A 58 -0.61 4.77 -6.93
C PHE A 58 0.16 3.57 -6.37
N SER A 59 -0.52 2.51 -5.93
CA SER A 59 0.13 1.23 -5.59
C SER A 59 0.72 0.54 -6.81
N LEU A 60 0.02 0.61 -7.96
CA LEU A 60 0.53 0.11 -9.22
C LEU A 60 1.76 0.93 -9.69
N LEU A 61 1.70 2.26 -9.60
CA LEU A 61 2.84 3.13 -9.90
C LEU A 61 4.04 2.86 -8.99
N ALA A 62 3.81 2.60 -7.70
CA ALA A 62 4.85 2.18 -6.76
C ALA A 62 5.50 0.86 -7.16
N SER A 63 4.74 -0.05 -7.76
CA SER A 63 5.23 -1.32 -8.28
C SER A 63 6.21 -1.10 -9.44
N PHE A 64 5.88 -0.23 -10.40
CA PHE A 64 6.75 0.10 -11.54
C PHE A 64 7.99 0.91 -11.16
N GLU A 65 7.94 1.71 -10.10
CA GLU A 65 9.17 2.39 -9.64
C GLU A 65 10.26 1.38 -9.29
N SER A 66 9.89 0.24 -8.71
CA SER A 66 10.84 -0.80 -8.31
C SER A 66 11.56 -1.46 -9.51
N THR A 67 10.90 -1.56 -10.67
CA THR A 67 11.48 -2.17 -11.88
C THR A 67 12.53 -1.27 -12.53
N SER A 68 12.39 0.05 -12.37
CA SER A 68 13.35 1.05 -12.88
C SER A 68 14.62 1.18 -12.05
N SER A 69 14.68 0.54 -10.88
CA SER A 69 15.78 0.71 -9.93
C SER A 69 16.91 -0.29 -10.16
N PHE A 70 18.01 0.18 -10.76
CA PHE A 70 19.23 -0.62 -11.01
C PHE A 70 19.84 -1.28 -9.75
N LEU A 71 19.53 -0.77 -8.56
CA LEU A 71 20.10 -1.23 -7.29
C LEU A 71 19.34 -2.41 -6.66
N MET A 72 18.14 -2.74 -7.16
CA MET A 72 17.28 -3.79 -6.61
C MET A 72 17.56 -5.17 -7.22
N LYS A 73 17.56 -6.20 -6.39
CA LYS A 73 17.61 -7.59 -6.85
C LYS A 73 16.27 -7.99 -7.46
N ARG A 74 16.27 -8.95 -8.39
CA ARG A 74 15.04 -9.49 -9.01
C ARG A 74 13.99 -9.92 -8.00
N SER A 75 14.38 -10.52 -6.88
CA SER A 75 13.45 -10.92 -5.82
C SER A 75 12.76 -9.73 -5.13
N GLN A 76 13.44 -8.59 -5.03
CA GLN A 76 12.88 -7.36 -4.45
C GLN A 76 11.91 -6.72 -5.43
N VAL A 77 12.30 -6.63 -6.71
CA VAL A 77 11.43 -6.15 -7.77
C VAL A 77 10.16 -7.00 -7.84
N ALA A 78 10.29 -8.33 -7.82
CA ALA A 78 9.16 -9.24 -7.79
C ALA A 78 8.24 -8.98 -6.59
N PHE A 79 8.81 -8.80 -5.39
CA PHE A 79 8.01 -8.46 -4.20
C PHE A 79 7.22 -7.16 -4.36
N PHE A 80 7.84 -6.08 -4.84
CA PHE A 80 7.16 -4.80 -5.04
C PHE A 80 6.12 -4.87 -6.16
N VAL A 81 6.42 -5.55 -7.27
CA VAL A 81 5.49 -5.74 -8.39
C VAL A 81 4.27 -6.55 -7.95
N LEU A 82 4.47 -7.71 -7.32
CA LEU A 82 3.38 -8.56 -6.85
C LEU A 82 2.55 -7.88 -5.77
N SER A 83 3.19 -7.19 -4.82
CA SER A 83 2.47 -6.46 -3.77
C SER A 83 1.67 -5.31 -4.35
N GLY A 84 2.28 -4.47 -5.19
CA GLY A 84 1.60 -3.32 -5.80
C GLY A 84 0.45 -3.73 -6.70
N PHE A 85 0.61 -4.82 -7.47
CA PHE A 85 -0.47 -5.39 -8.27
C PHE A 85 -1.59 -5.97 -7.41
N GLY A 86 -1.25 -6.69 -6.33
CA GLY A 86 -2.24 -7.18 -5.38
C GLY A 86 -3.06 -6.05 -4.76
N PHE A 87 -2.39 -5.03 -4.20
CA PHE A 87 -3.08 -3.85 -3.64
C PHE A 87 -3.93 -3.13 -4.67
N PHE A 88 -3.50 -3.04 -5.93
CA PHE A 88 -4.31 -2.51 -7.02
C PHE A 88 -5.59 -3.33 -7.22
N VAL A 89 -5.48 -4.65 -7.41
CA VAL A 89 -6.62 -5.54 -7.66
C VAL A 89 -7.63 -5.48 -6.51
N PHE A 90 -7.17 -5.61 -5.26
CA PHE A 90 -8.05 -5.58 -4.09
C PHE A 90 -8.70 -4.21 -3.88
N SER A 91 -7.96 -3.11 -4.11
CA SER A 91 -8.54 -1.77 -4.01
C SER A 91 -9.59 -1.53 -5.11
N MET A 92 -9.35 -1.97 -6.35
CA MET A 92 -10.35 -1.88 -7.42
C MET A 92 -11.57 -2.77 -7.14
N ALA A 93 -11.36 -3.99 -6.65
CA ALA A 93 -12.45 -4.91 -6.31
C ALA A 93 -13.40 -4.31 -5.28
N SER A 94 -12.90 -3.51 -4.33
CA SER A 94 -13.73 -2.82 -3.34
C SER A 94 -14.65 -1.73 -3.91
N VAL A 95 -14.39 -1.27 -5.13
CA VAL A 95 -15.17 -0.21 -5.81
C VAL A 95 -16.09 -0.79 -6.90
N LEU A 96 -15.71 -1.93 -7.47
CA LEU A 96 -16.51 -2.60 -8.49
C LEU A 96 -17.75 -3.23 -7.84
N PRO A 97 -18.97 -3.02 -8.38
CA PRO A 97 -20.20 -3.62 -7.88
C PRO A 97 -20.29 -5.09 -8.31
N ILE A 98 -19.30 -5.88 -7.93
CA ILE A 98 -19.22 -7.30 -8.28
C ILE A 98 -19.15 -8.08 -6.98
N ASP A 99 -20.15 -8.94 -6.74
CA ASP A 99 -20.23 -9.86 -5.60
C ASP A 99 -19.19 -10.99 -5.69
N PHE A 100 -17.90 -10.65 -5.82
CA PHE A 100 -16.83 -11.58 -5.54
C PHE A 100 -16.42 -11.45 -4.08
N SER A 101 -16.64 -12.51 -3.30
CA SER A 101 -15.95 -12.70 -2.03
C SER A 101 -14.47 -12.99 -2.31
N VAL A 102 -13.70 -11.96 -2.66
CA VAL A 102 -12.26 -12.12 -2.89
C VAL A 102 -11.60 -12.36 -1.55
N LEU A 103 -11.07 -13.58 -1.34
CA LEU A 103 -10.27 -13.92 -0.17
C LEU A 103 -8.95 -13.15 -0.22
N ASP A 104 -8.90 -12.02 0.47
CA ASP A 104 -7.77 -11.11 0.57
C ASP A 104 -6.73 -11.57 1.61
N TRP A 105 -7.16 -12.32 2.62
CA TRP A 105 -6.29 -12.80 3.71
C TRP A 105 -5.04 -13.60 3.29
N PRO A 106 -5.04 -14.47 2.24
CA PRO A 106 -3.83 -15.17 1.84
C PRO A 106 -2.79 -14.20 1.29
N PHE A 107 -3.22 -13.19 0.54
CA PHE A 107 -2.36 -12.13 0.04
C PHE A 107 -1.75 -11.32 1.18
N LEU A 108 -2.55 -10.96 2.20
CA LEU A 108 -2.08 -10.21 3.36
C LEU A 108 -0.96 -10.95 4.11
N ILE A 109 -1.15 -12.26 4.35
CA ILE A 109 -0.14 -13.09 5.01
C ILE A 109 1.15 -13.14 4.17
N LEU A 110 1.03 -13.40 2.87
CA LEU A 110 2.18 -13.44 1.96
C LEU A 110 2.91 -12.09 1.90
N PHE A 111 2.15 -10.98 1.93
CA PHE A 111 2.72 -9.64 1.97
C PHE A 111 3.57 -9.43 3.23
N PHE A 112 3.06 -9.76 4.42
CA PHE A 112 3.83 -9.58 5.66
C PHE A 112 5.05 -10.50 5.75
N ILE A 113 4.92 -11.76 5.31
CA ILE A 113 6.06 -12.69 5.22
C ILE A 113 7.12 -12.14 4.26
N GLY A 114 6.70 -11.72 3.07
CA GLY A 114 7.58 -11.14 2.06
C GLY A 114 8.26 -9.87 2.54
N PHE A 115 7.51 -8.99 3.21
CA PHE A 115 8.03 -7.76 3.79
C PHE A 115 9.07 -8.05 4.86
N GLY A 116 8.78 -8.95 5.81
CA GLY A 116 9.72 -9.36 6.86
C GLY A 116 10.99 -10.00 6.32
N TYR A 117 10.86 -10.90 5.35
CA TYR A 117 11.99 -11.56 4.68
C TYR A 117 12.90 -10.53 3.98
N GLN A 118 12.30 -9.62 3.21
CA GLN A 118 13.04 -8.61 2.47
C GLN A 118 13.68 -7.58 3.41
N TRP A 119 13.00 -7.21 4.50
CA TRP A 119 13.54 -6.35 5.54
C TRP A 119 14.76 -6.95 6.22
N TYR A 120 14.69 -8.23 6.62
CA TYR A 120 15.78 -8.94 7.28
C TYR A 120 17.03 -9.05 6.38
N ARG A 121 16.86 -9.44 5.11
CA ARG A 121 18.01 -9.64 4.20
C ARG A 121 18.54 -8.34 3.59
N HIS A 122 17.69 -7.36 3.35
CA HIS A 122 18.01 -6.22 2.49
C HIS A 122 17.45 -4.87 2.97
N GLY A 123 17.25 -4.71 4.29
CA GLY A 123 16.60 -3.53 4.88
C GLY A 123 17.14 -2.18 4.40
N GLU A 124 18.46 -2.04 4.17
CA GLU A 124 19.04 -0.78 3.68
C GLU A 124 18.50 -0.33 2.31
N LYS A 125 18.29 -1.27 1.39
CA LYS A 125 17.80 -0.97 0.03
C LYS A 125 16.30 -0.66 0.01
N ILE A 126 15.59 -1.08 1.05
CA ILE A 126 14.14 -0.98 1.17
C ILE A 126 13.75 0.25 1.99
N LYS A 127 14.64 0.75 2.86
CA LYS A 127 14.47 2.00 3.63
C LYS A 127 14.11 3.20 2.75
N SER A 128 14.62 3.30 1.52
CA SER A 128 14.29 4.39 0.59
C SER A 128 12.82 4.37 0.14
N ARG A 129 12.13 3.23 0.26
CA ARG A 129 10.73 3.01 -0.12
C ARG A 129 9.83 2.78 1.08
N MET A 130 10.33 3.10 2.28
CA MET A 130 9.62 2.88 3.53
C MET A 130 8.24 3.56 3.52
N GLY A 131 8.11 4.74 2.91
CA GLY A 131 6.82 5.43 2.83
C GLY A 131 5.74 4.58 2.13
N ILE A 132 6.09 3.89 1.04
CA ILE A 132 5.17 2.99 0.32
C ILE A 132 4.79 1.81 1.23
N LEU A 133 5.79 1.19 1.85
CA LEU A 133 5.59 0.00 2.68
C LEU A 133 4.76 0.27 3.92
N ILE A 134 4.90 1.47 4.52
CA ILE A 134 4.06 1.90 5.64
C ILE A 134 2.60 1.98 5.20
N VAL A 135 2.32 2.63 4.07
CA VAL A 135 0.94 2.77 3.57
C VAL A 135 0.34 1.41 3.21
N TRP A 136 1.11 0.56 2.50
CA TRP A 136 0.70 -0.83 2.20
C TRP A 136 0.46 -1.66 3.46
N SER A 137 1.31 -1.51 4.49
CA SER A 137 1.09 -2.18 5.77
C SER A 137 -0.18 -1.66 6.46
N GLY A 138 -0.45 -0.35 6.39
CA GLY A 138 -1.69 0.23 6.91
C GLY A 138 -2.94 -0.33 6.22
N LEU A 139 -2.93 -0.44 4.90
CA LEU A 139 -3.99 -1.08 4.12
C LEU A 139 -4.18 -2.54 4.53
N ALA A 140 -3.07 -3.28 4.60
CA ALA A 140 -3.08 -4.69 4.97
C ALA A 140 -3.65 -4.91 6.38
N ILE A 141 -3.24 -4.11 7.36
CA ILE A 141 -3.77 -4.15 8.73
C ILE A 141 -5.26 -3.79 8.74
N SER A 142 -5.65 -2.78 7.96
CA SER A 142 -7.04 -2.33 7.87
C SER A 142 -7.97 -3.42 7.35
N TRP A 143 -7.57 -4.13 6.30
CA TRP A 143 -8.32 -5.27 5.76
C TRP A 143 -8.35 -6.45 6.73
N LEU A 144 -7.22 -6.75 7.39
CA LEU A 144 -7.16 -7.80 8.41
C LEU A 144 -8.09 -7.50 9.60
N PHE A 145 -8.19 -6.23 10.01
CA PHE A 145 -9.12 -5.80 11.05
C PHE A 145 -10.58 -5.97 10.63
N ASN A 146 -10.93 -5.62 9.39
CA ASN A 146 -12.28 -5.82 8.87
C ASN A 146 -12.65 -7.30 8.80
N LEU A 147 -11.71 -8.16 8.38
CA LEU A 147 -11.89 -9.61 8.37
C LEU A 147 -12.19 -10.14 9.77
N VAL A 148 -11.35 -9.81 10.76
CA VAL A 148 -11.54 -10.24 12.15
C VAL A 148 -12.87 -9.71 12.70
N ALA A 149 -13.20 -8.44 12.43
CA ALA A 149 -14.45 -7.84 12.87
C ALA A 149 -15.69 -8.51 12.25
N SER A 150 -15.58 -9.06 11.04
CA SER A 150 -16.69 -9.80 10.40
C SER A 150 -16.94 -11.20 10.96
N MET A 151 -16.00 -11.73 11.75
CA MET A 151 -16.10 -13.05 12.38
C MET A 151 -16.81 -13.02 13.76
N PHE A 152 -17.08 -11.83 14.30
CA PHE A 152 -17.75 -11.60 15.58
C PHE A 152 -19.07 -10.86 15.38
#